data_AF-A0A9N8J781-F1
#
_entry.id   AF-A0A9N8J781-F1
#
_cell.length_a   1.000
_cell.length_b   1.000
_cell.length_c   1.000
_cell.angle_alpha   90.00
_cell.angle_beta   90.00
_cell.angle_gamma   90.00
#
_symmetry.space_group_name_H-M   'P 1'
#
loop_
_entity.id
_entity.type
_entity.pdbx_description
1 polymer ?
#
loop_
_entity_poly.entity_id
_entity_poly.type
_entity_poly.pdbx_seq_one_letter_code
_entity_poly.pdbx_strand_id
1 'polypeptide(L)'
;MFGAFKPTSALSGGLLWYAQRPRVICKLRQRRRLRRVDNIVSVLDSALQRQVQSQPAITATKGIGATQATTEELAQTAQGQRLMNAETNTPLNDRRHGRGPRQGEILSGSLPMGTVTMTADQARKMGTIKLIERWKADMPTEAEMLPRDKYTMFDRKEKKYRKGIHKLPKWTRVSQRVNPPGF
;
A
#
# COMPACT_ATOMS: atom_id res chain seq x y z
N MET A 1 14.36 -14.69 57.25
CA MET A 1 15.84 -14.59 57.28
C MET A 1 16.38 -14.87 55.88
N PHE A 2 16.94 -13.86 55.22
CA PHE A 2 17.53 -13.98 53.89
C PHE A 2 19.01 -14.40 54.04
N GLY A 3 19.35 -15.64 53.65
CA GLY A 3 20.71 -16.17 53.72
C GLY A 3 21.67 -15.55 52.70
N ALA A 4 22.97 -15.70 52.95
CA ALA A 4 24.11 -15.08 52.26
C ALA A 4 24.27 -15.40 50.76
N PHE A 5 23.35 -16.15 50.15
CA PHE A 5 23.38 -16.54 48.75
C PHE A 5 22.05 -16.18 48.08
N LYS A 6 21.91 -14.90 47.71
CA LYS A 6 20.93 -14.53 46.69
C LYS A 6 21.43 -15.14 45.36
N PRO A 7 20.69 -16.04 44.70
CA PRO A 7 21.06 -16.47 43.36
C PRO A 7 21.13 -15.21 42.49
N THR A 8 22.31 -14.92 41.94
CA THR A 8 22.48 -13.78 41.04
C THR A 8 21.61 -14.01 39.81
N SER A 9 20.98 -12.95 39.31
CA SER A 9 19.97 -12.95 38.24
C SER A 9 20.39 -13.61 36.91
N ALA A 10 21.63 -14.08 36.79
CA ALA A 10 22.18 -14.78 35.64
C ALA A 10 21.48 -16.12 35.35
N LEU A 11 20.92 -16.80 36.36
CA LEU A 11 20.20 -18.07 36.17
C LEU A 11 18.81 -17.93 35.52
N SER A 12 18.22 -16.74 35.53
CA SER A 12 16.95 -16.44 34.85
C SER A 12 17.10 -16.08 33.36
N GLY A 13 18.31 -16.20 32.80
CA GLY A 13 18.65 -15.91 31.41
C GLY A 13 19.60 -16.94 30.79
N GLY A 14 19.46 -18.22 31.14
CA GLY A 14 20.42 -19.28 30.81
C GLY A 14 20.60 -19.59 29.31
N LEU A 15 19.70 -19.12 28.43
CA LEU A 15 19.81 -19.35 26.98
C LEU A 15 20.32 -18.09 26.27
N LEU A 16 21.58 -18.14 25.83
CA LEU A 16 22.22 -17.05 25.09
C LEU A 16 21.70 -16.96 23.66
N TRP A 17 20.71 -16.09 23.44
CA TRP A 17 20.28 -15.69 22.09
C TRP A 17 21.10 -14.53 21.58
N TYR A 18 22.22 -14.84 20.94
CA TYR A 18 23.13 -13.82 20.46
C TYR A 18 22.62 -13.14 19.17
N ALA A 19 22.27 -11.86 19.29
CA ALA A 19 21.87 -11.01 18.17
C ALA A 19 22.68 -9.70 18.15
N GLN A 20 23.65 -9.61 17.24
CA GLN A 20 24.47 -8.41 17.03
C GLN A 20 23.77 -7.39 16.14
N ARG A 21 24.25 -6.15 16.20
CA ARG A 21 23.95 -5.09 15.23
C ARG A 21 24.28 -5.56 13.80
N PRO A 22 23.52 -5.12 12.78
CA PRO A 22 23.69 -5.61 11.43
C PRO A 22 25.01 -5.12 10.84
N ARG A 23 25.81 -6.07 10.34
CA ARG A 23 27.05 -5.79 9.61
C ARG A 23 26.76 -5.07 8.28
N VAL A 24 27.79 -4.47 7.69
CA VAL A 24 27.70 -3.73 6.42
C VAL A 24 27.08 -4.58 5.30
N ILE A 25 27.47 -5.86 5.21
CA ILE A 25 26.93 -6.81 4.22
C ILE A 25 25.42 -7.05 4.46
N CYS A 26 24.99 -7.16 5.72
CA CYS A 26 23.57 -7.30 6.06
C CYS A 26 22.78 -6.04 5.66
N LYS A 27 23.35 -4.85 5.88
CA LYS A 27 22.76 -3.57 5.44
C LYS A 27 22.66 -3.48 3.91
N LEU A 28 23.68 -3.93 3.19
CA LEU A 28 23.64 -4.00 1.72
C LEU A 28 22.55 -4.95 1.22
N ARG A 29 22.47 -6.17 1.79
CA ARG A 29 21.41 -7.13 1.44
C ARG A 29 20.02 -6.57 1.74
N GLN A 30 19.87 -5.82 2.83
CA GLN A 30 18.60 -5.16 3.14
C GLN A 30 18.20 -4.13 2.09
N ARG A 31 19.12 -3.23 1.70
CA ARG A 31 18.86 -2.26 0.63
C ARG A 31 18.48 -2.95 -0.68
N ARG A 32 19.19 -4.02 -1.06
CA ARG A 32 18.84 -4.82 -2.25
C ARG A 32 17.44 -5.43 -2.16
N ARG A 33 17.02 -5.91 -0.98
CA ARG A 33 15.66 -6.45 -0.79
C ARG A 33 14.58 -5.38 -0.93
N LEU A 34 14.80 -4.19 -0.34
CA LEU A 34 13.86 -3.07 -0.47
C LEU A 34 13.69 -2.67 -1.94
N ARG A 35 14.80 -2.46 -2.66
CA ARG A 35 14.77 -2.18 -4.11
C ARG A 35 14.13 -3.29 -4.93
N ARG A 36 14.36 -4.56 -4.57
CA ARG A 36 13.74 -5.68 -5.29
C ARG A 36 12.21 -5.63 -5.19
N VAL A 37 11.68 -5.28 -4.01
CA VAL A 37 10.23 -5.10 -3.85
C VAL A 37 9.75 -3.91 -4.68
N ASP A 38 10.50 -2.81 -4.71
CA ASP A 38 10.16 -1.63 -5.52
C ASP A 38 10.09 -1.97 -7.02
N ASN A 39 11.08 -2.73 -7.51
CA ASN A 39 11.12 -3.19 -8.89
C ASN A 39 9.96 -4.14 -9.23
N ILE A 40 9.53 -4.99 -8.29
CA ILE A 40 8.37 -5.86 -8.51
C ILE A 40 7.10 -5.01 -8.66
N VAL A 41 6.92 -3.99 -7.82
CA VAL A 41 5.76 -3.10 -7.88
C VAL A 41 5.74 -2.30 -9.19
N SER A 42 6.89 -1.78 -9.65
CA SER A 42 6.96 -1.05 -10.92
C SER A 42 6.71 -1.92 -12.15
N VAL A 43 7.19 -3.17 -12.13
CA VAL A 43 6.91 -4.14 -13.20
C VAL A 43 5.43 -4.49 -13.23
N LEU A 44 4.80 -4.73 -12.07
CA LEU A 44 3.37 -5.02 -12.01
C LEU A 44 2.53 -3.84 -12.51
N ASP A 45 2.91 -2.62 -12.12
CA ASP A 45 2.24 -1.39 -12.54
C ASP A 45 2.28 -1.20 -14.05
N SER A 46 3.47 -1.29 -14.64
CA SER A 46 3.65 -1.16 -16.10
C SER A 46 2.97 -2.30 -16.88
N ALA A 47 3.00 -3.53 -16.37
CA ALA A 47 2.33 -4.67 -17.00
C ALA A 47 0.81 -4.50 -17.03
N LEU A 48 0.21 -4.02 -15.95
CA LEU A 48 -1.23 -3.76 -15.87
C LEU A 48 -1.66 -2.64 -16.83
N GLN A 49 -0.91 -1.54 -16.85
CA GLN A 49 -1.17 -0.44 -17.79
C GLN A 49 -1.10 -0.90 -19.25
N ARG A 50 -0.08 -1.72 -19.57
CA ARG A 50 0.06 -2.29 -20.91
C ARG A 50 -1.08 -3.25 -21.24
N GLN A 51 -1.52 -4.06 -20.28
CA GLN A 51 -2.64 -4.98 -20.49
C GLN A 51 -3.92 -4.23 -20.87
N VAL A 52 -4.21 -3.09 -20.22
CA VAL A 52 -5.37 -2.25 -20.55
C VAL A 52 -5.26 -1.69 -21.97
N GLN A 53 -4.06 -1.27 -22.40
CA GLN A 53 -3.83 -0.78 -23.77
C GLN A 53 -3.90 -1.88 -24.83
N SER A 54 -3.46 -3.10 -24.49
CA SER A 54 -3.36 -4.23 -25.42
C SER A 54 -4.62 -5.09 -25.49
N GLN A 55 -5.61 -4.87 -24.60
CA GLN A 55 -6.90 -5.55 -24.71
C GLN A 55 -7.54 -5.08 -26.01
N PRO A 56 -7.63 -5.93 -27.06
CA PRO A 56 -8.48 -5.60 -28.20
C PRO A 56 -9.88 -5.37 -27.63
N ALA A 57 -10.63 -4.41 -28.16
CA ALA A 57 -12.02 -4.22 -27.78
C ALA A 57 -12.79 -5.51 -28.07
N ILE A 58 -12.83 -6.44 -27.11
CA ILE A 58 -13.64 -7.64 -27.19
C ILE A 58 -15.05 -7.13 -26.94
N THR A 59 -15.67 -6.73 -28.05
CA THR A 59 -17.09 -6.80 -28.34
C THR A 59 -17.94 -7.07 -27.11
N ALA A 60 -18.54 -6.01 -26.58
CA ALA A 60 -19.77 -6.10 -25.80
C ALA A 60 -20.90 -6.60 -26.71
N THR A 61 -20.86 -7.88 -27.11
CA THR A 61 -21.97 -8.58 -27.76
C THR A 61 -22.41 -9.73 -26.86
N LYS A 62 -23.08 -9.36 -25.77
CA LYS A 62 -24.06 -10.26 -25.15
C LYS A 62 -25.26 -9.45 -24.64
N GLY A 63 -25.98 -8.90 -25.62
CA GLY A 63 -27.33 -8.36 -25.45
C GLY A 63 -28.14 -8.80 -26.66
N ILE A 64 -29.11 -9.66 -26.42
CA ILE A 64 -30.09 -10.16 -27.39
C ILE A 64 -30.85 -8.97 -27.98
N GLY A 65 -30.91 -8.89 -29.31
CA GLY A 65 -31.79 -8.05 -30.14
C GLY A 65 -32.39 -6.79 -29.50
N ALA A 66 -31.65 -5.68 -29.58
CA ALA A 66 -32.24 -4.34 -29.61
C ALA A 66 -31.39 -3.50 -30.56
N THR A 67 -32.02 -2.79 -31.48
CA THR A 67 -31.38 -1.84 -32.40
C THR A 67 -30.54 -0.85 -31.60
N GLN A 68 -29.22 -1.03 -31.61
CA GLN A 68 -28.30 -0.20 -30.84
C GLN A 68 -28.21 1.18 -31.52
N ALA A 69 -28.67 2.23 -30.83
CA ALA A 69 -28.47 3.61 -31.26
C ALA A 69 -26.97 3.92 -31.32
N THR A 70 -26.57 4.70 -32.33
CA THR A 70 -25.16 5.05 -32.50
C THR A 70 -24.66 5.89 -31.30
N THR A 71 -23.37 5.79 -30.96
CA THR A 71 -22.79 6.47 -29.79
C THR A 71 -22.96 8.00 -29.86
N GLU A 72 -23.07 8.55 -31.07
CA GLU A 72 -23.30 9.95 -31.34
C GLU A 72 -24.75 10.37 -31.03
N GLU A 73 -25.72 9.50 -31.34
CA GLU A 73 -27.14 9.70 -31.01
C GLU A 73 -27.40 9.64 -29.50
N LEU A 74 -26.69 8.78 -28.76
CA LEU A 74 -26.74 8.76 -27.29
C LEU A 74 -26.10 10.01 -26.67
N ALA A 75 -25.04 10.57 -27.26
CA ALA A 75 -24.42 11.79 -26.77
C ALA A 75 -25.28 13.04 -27.02
N GLN A 76 -26.13 13.03 -28.05
CA GLN A 76 -26.99 14.14 -28.43
C GLN A 76 -28.39 14.06 -27.82
N THR A 77 -28.89 12.85 -27.53
CA THR A 77 -30.20 12.67 -26.91
C THR A 77 -30.15 12.96 -25.41
N ALA A 78 -31.07 13.78 -24.89
CA ALA A 78 -31.12 14.14 -23.47
C ALA A 78 -31.21 12.92 -22.52
N GLN A 79 -31.87 11.85 -22.96
CA GLN A 79 -31.89 10.57 -22.22
C GLN A 79 -30.55 9.83 -22.29
N GLY A 80 -29.87 9.85 -23.44
CA GLY A 80 -28.54 9.26 -23.57
C GLY A 80 -27.51 10.02 -22.75
N GLN A 81 -27.53 11.36 -22.74
CA GLN A 81 -26.72 12.16 -21.81
C GLN A 81 -27.04 11.84 -20.34
N ARG A 82 -28.32 11.64 -19.97
CA ARG A 82 -28.68 11.22 -18.60
C ARG A 82 -28.19 9.84 -18.24
N LEU A 83 -28.14 8.90 -19.19
CA LEU A 83 -27.62 7.54 -18.99
C LEU A 83 -26.09 7.55 -18.86
N MET A 84 -25.39 8.33 -19.70
CA MET A 84 -23.94 8.53 -19.58
C MET A 84 -23.57 9.27 -18.28
N ASN A 85 -24.44 10.17 -17.82
CA ASN A 85 -24.34 10.87 -16.54
C ASN A 85 -25.04 10.11 -15.39
N ALA A 86 -25.58 8.90 -15.59
CA ALA A 86 -26.27 8.17 -14.53
C ALA A 86 -25.27 7.72 -13.45
N GLU A 87 -24.03 7.45 -13.85
CA GLU A 87 -22.93 7.23 -12.93
C GLU A 87 -22.51 8.53 -12.21
N THR A 88 -22.63 9.70 -12.81
CA THR A 88 -22.33 10.96 -12.11
C THR A 88 -23.46 11.36 -11.15
N ASN A 89 -24.70 10.95 -11.44
CA ASN A 89 -25.91 11.31 -10.70
C ASN A 89 -26.37 10.30 -9.64
N THR A 90 -25.71 9.14 -9.52
CA THR A 90 -25.99 8.24 -8.40
C THR A 90 -25.59 8.92 -7.09
N PRO A 91 -26.51 9.12 -6.12
CA PRO A 91 -26.21 9.85 -4.91
C PRO A 91 -25.08 9.15 -4.16
N LEU A 92 -24.19 9.96 -3.57
CA LEU A 92 -22.98 9.50 -2.88
C LEU A 92 -23.27 8.44 -1.78
N ASN A 93 -24.50 8.45 -1.24
CA ASN A 93 -24.99 7.51 -0.24
C ASN A 93 -25.23 6.09 -0.76
N ASP A 94 -25.73 5.91 -1.98
CA ASP A 94 -25.98 4.57 -2.56
C ASP A 94 -24.67 3.84 -2.88
N ARG A 95 -23.59 4.61 -3.01
CA ARG A 95 -22.21 4.11 -3.19
C ARG A 95 -21.52 3.76 -1.88
N ARG A 96 -22.04 4.20 -0.73
CA ARG A 96 -21.39 4.05 0.58
C ARG A 96 -22.15 3.02 1.43
N HIS A 97 -21.44 2.04 1.97
CA HIS A 97 -21.99 1.00 2.86
C HIS A 97 -22.40 1.52 4.26
N GLY A 98 -22.84 2.77 4.41
CA GLY A 98 -23.19 3.41 5.70
C GLY A 98 -22.03 3.57 6.70
N ARG A 99 -20.91 2.89 6.47
CA ARG A 99 -19.63 3.03 7.17
C ARG A 99 -18.72 3.79 6.21
N GLY A 100 -18.13 4.89 6.67
CA GLY A 100 -17.23 5.72 5.87
C GLY A 100 -16.06 4.93 5.26
N PRO A 101 -15.18 5.61 4.50
CA PRO A 101 -14.03 4.99 3.86
C PRO A 101 -13.24 4.14 4.85
N ARG A 102 -12.96 2.88 4.50
CA ARG A 102 -12.12 2.02 5.33
C ARG A 102 -10.70 2.60 5.40
N GLN A 103 -9.98 2.29 6.48
CA GLN A 103 -8.60 2.75 6.65
C GLN A 103 -7.73 2.34 5.43
N GLY A 104 -7.13 3.34 4.77
CA GLY A 104 -6.33 3.15 3.55
C GLY A 104 -7.12 3.16 2.23
N GLU A 105 -8.40 3.55 2.23
CA GLU A 105 -9.17 3.75 0.99
C GLU A 105 -9.03 5.15 0.39
N ILE A 106 -8.65 6.12 1.21
CA ILE A 106 -8.44 7.51 0.82
C ILE A 106 -6.96 7.70 0.49
N LEU A 107 -6.67 8.22 -0.70
CA LEU A 107 -5.34 8.72 -1.04
C LEU A 107 -5.24 10.16 -0.50
N SER A 108 -4.79 10.30 0.75
CA SER A 108 -4.59 11.64 1.32
C SER A 108 -3.33 12.26 0.72
N GLY A 109 -3.50 13.07 -0.32
CA GLY A 109 -2.43 13.89 -0.87
C GLY A 109 -2.38 13.91 -2.40
N SER A 110 -3.14 14.82 -3.02
CA SER A 110 -2.62 15.56 -4.19
C SER A 110 -3.46 16.83 -4.43
N LEU A 111 -2.79 17.98 -4.33
CA LEU A 111 -3.17 19.32 -4.83
C LEU A 111 -4.11 20.19 -3.96
N PRO A 112 -4.01 21.54 -4.06
CA PRO A 112 -4.39 22.51 -3.01
C PRO A 112 -5.89 22.75 -2.86
N MET A 113 -6.71 21.89 -3.47
CA MET A 113 -8.17 21.99 -3.51
C MET A 113 -8.80 20.64 -3.12
N GLY A 114 -8.56 20.20 -1.88
CA GLY A 114 -9.48 19.43 -1.02
C GLY A 114 -10.28 18.24 -1.56
N THR A 115 -9.97 17.72 -2.75
CA THR A 115 -10.73 16.63 -3.39
C THR A 115 -10.18 15.30 -2.91
N VAL A 116 -10.98 14.60 -2.11
CA VAL A 116 -10.67 13.26 -1.62
C VAL A 116 -10.73 12.29 -2.79
N THR A 117 -9.58 11.88 -3.31
CA THR A 117 -9.50 10.82 -4.32
C THR A 117 -9.44 9.45 -3.62
N MET A 118 -10.35 8.57 -4.01
CA MET A 118 -10.35 7.20 -3.50
C MET A 118 -9.32 6.37 -4.27
N THR A 119 -8.63 5.48 -3.56
CA THR A 119 -7.71 4.48 -4.15
C THR A 119 -8.33 3.70 -5.30
N ALA A 120 -9.63 3.38 -5.21
CA ALA A 120 -10.35 2.67 -6.26
C ALA A 120 -10.58 3.53 -7.51
N ASP A 121 -10.83 4.83 -7.35
CA ASP A 121 -11.05 5.75 -8.47
C ASP A 121 -9.75 5.99 -9.23
N GLN A 122 -8.65 6.16 -8.47
CA GLN A 122 -7.32 6.28 -9.05
C GLN A 122 -6.90 5.01 -9.80
N ALA A 123 -7.14 3.84 -9.21
CA ALA A 123 -6.86 2.56 -9.86
C ALA A 123 -7.64 2.40 -11.17
N ARG A 124 -8.94 2.76 -11.20
CA ARG A 124 -9.75 2.74 -12.43
C ARG A 124 -9.21 3.70 -13.49
N LYS A 125 -8.84 4.93 -13.09
CA LYS A 125 -8.28 5.94 -13.99
C LYS A 125 -6.95 5.49 -14.60
N MET A 126 -6.10 4.85 -13.82
CA MET A 126 -4.77 4.39 -14.24
C MET A 126 -4.79 3.02 -14.93
N GLY A 127 -5.91 2.29 -14.87
CA GLY A 127 -5.96 0.90 -15.36
C GLY A 127 -5.16 -0.07 -14.49
N THR A 128 -5.00 0.23 -13.20
CA THR A 128 -4.18 -0.54 -12.24
C THR A 128 -5.05 -1.16 -11.15
N ILE A 129 -4.42 -1.86 -10.18
CA ILE A 129 -5.12 -2.47 -9.05
C ILE A 129 -5.06 -1.53 -7.83
N LYS A 130 -6.18 -1.40 -7.10
CA LYS A 130 -6.31 -0.62 -5.86
C LYS A 130 -5.17 -0.83 -4.86
N LEU A 131 -4.70 -2.07 -4.72
CA LEU A 131 -3.61 -2.44 -3.80
C LEU A 131 -2.25 -1.83 -4.21
N ILE A 132 -1.98 -1.69 -5.50
CA ILE A 132 -0.74 -1.10 -6.00
C ILE A 132 -0.75 0.41 -5.77
N GLU A 133 -1.86 1.08 -6.08
CA GLU A 133 -2.01 2.52 -5.83
C GLU A 133 -1.91 2.83 -4.34
N ARG A 134 -2.58 2.03 -3.50
CA ARG A 134 -2.45 2.14 -2.05
C ARG A 134 -1.00 1.92 -1.60
N TRP A 135 -0.33 0.88 -2.12
CA TRP A 135 1.06 0.61 -1.77
C TRP A 135 1.96 1.79 -2.11
N LYS A 136 1.82 2.38 -3.30
CA LYS A 136 2.60 3.56 -3.71
C LYS A 136 2.38 4.78 -2.82
N ALA A 137 1.17 4.95 -2.29
CA ALA A 137 0.86 6.05 -1.37
C ALA A 137 1.38 5.81 0.05
N ASP A 138 1.22 4.58 0.56
CA ASP A 138 1.57 4.24 1.94
C ASP A 138 3.07 3.93 2.13
N MET A 139 3.75 3.37 1.11
CA MET A 139 5.09 2.78 1.24
C MET A 139 6.15 3.58 0.47
N PRO A 140 7.11 4.23 1.16
CA PRO A 140 8.19 4.98 0.51
C PRO A 140 9.18 4.05 -0.20
N THR A 141 9.81 4.54 -1.26
CA THR A 141 10.86 3.80 -1.99
C THR A 141 12.17 3.70 -1.19
N GLU A 142 13.06 2.75 -1.53
CA GLU A 142 14.35 2.66 -0.84
C GLU A 142 15.17 3.95 -0.90
N ALA A 143 15.03 4.74 -1.98
CA ALA A 143 15.73 5.99 -2.15
C ALA A 143 15.19 7.09 -1.22
N GLU A 144 13.88 7.18 -1.07
CA GLU A 144 13.19 8.16 -0.21
C GLU A 144 13.37 7.86 1.29
N MET A 145 13.53 6.58 1.65
CA MET A 145 13.68 6.18 3.05
C MET A 145 14.94 6.75 3.70
N LEU A 146 14.79 7.26 4.93
CA LEU A 146 15.92 7.64 5.77
C LEU A 146 16.79 6.41 6.13
N PRO A 147 18.13 6.54 6.23
CA PRO A 147 18.99 5.45 6.67
C PRO A 147 18.58 4.85 8.02
N ARG A 148 18.00 5.66 8.92
CA ARG A 148 17.50 5.20 10.22
C ARG A 148 16.37 4.20 10.07
N ASP A 149 15.39 4.48 9.21
CA ASP A 149 14.22 3.61 9.03
C ASP A 149 14.52 2.36 8.19
N LYS A 150 15.58 2.37 7.38
CA LYS A 150 16.06 1.17 6.67
C LYS A 150 16.54 0.06 7.60
N TYR A 151 17.10 0.44 8.76
CA TYR A 151 17.80 -0.49 9.64
C TYR A 151 17.19 -0.59 11.04
N THR A 152 16.26 0.30 11.37
CA THR A 152 15.59 0.33 12.67
C THR A 152 14.08 0.49 12.51
N MET A 153 13.35 -0.07 13.45
CA MET A 153 11.89 -0.02 13.54
C MET A 153 11.50 0.52 14.90
N PHE A 154 10.27 1.02 15.00
CA PHE A 154 9.67 1.39 16.28
C PHE A 154 9.46 0.16 17.17
N ASP A 155 9.86 0.26 18.45
CA ASP A 155 9.49 -0.68 19.50
C ASP A 155 9.15 0.12 20.76
N ARG A 156 7.90 0.04 21.21
CA ARG A 156 7.38 0.78 22.38
C ARG A 156 8.15 0.48 23.66
N LYS A 157 8.77 -0.70 23.78
CA LYS A 157 9.44 -1.16 25.02
C LYS A 157 10.92 -0.75 25.10
N GLU A 158 11.50 -0.30 23.99
CA GLU A 158 12.90 0.14 23.96
C GLU A 158 13.01 1.57 24.48
N LYS A 159 14.04 1.88 25.28
CA LYS A 159 14.22 3.21 25.91
C LYS A 159 14.20 4.39 24.91
N LYS A 160 14.68 4.16 23.69
CA LYS A 160 14.73 5.15 22.60
C LYS A 160 13.67 4.89 21.52
N TYR A 161 12.67 4.06 21.82
CA TYR A 161 11.62 3.66 20.89
C TYR A 161 12.13 3.11 19.55
N ARG A 162 13.30 2.47 19.57
CA ARG A 162 13.96 1.94 18.38
C ARG A 162 14.63 0.60 18.62
N LYS A 163 14.37 -0.31 17.70
CA LYS A 163 14.95 -1.65 17.64
C LYS A 163 15.55 -1.89 16.26
N GLY A 164 16.60 -2.69 16.17
CA GLY A 164 17.15 -3.08 14.88
C GLY A 164 16.19 -4.00 14.12
N ILE A 165 15.97 -3.75 12.83
CA ILE A 165 15.01 -4.51 12.00
C ILE A 165 15.35 -6.00 11.90
N HIS A 166 16.64 -6.36 12.03
CA HIS A 166 17.10 -7.75 12.04
C HIS A 166 16.60 -8.58 13.23
N LYS A 167 16.02 -7.92 14.26
CA LYS A 167 15.37 -8.59 15.39
C LYS A 167 13.89 -8.89 15.12
N LEU A 168 13.31 -8.42 14.02
CA LEU A 168 11.94 -8.75 13.64
C LEU A 168 11.86 -10.21 13.15
N PRO A 169 10.90 -11.02 13.61
CA PRO A 169 10.69 -12.36 13.08
C PRO A 169 10.46 -12.30 11.57
N LYS A 170 11.22 -13.11 10.82
CA LYS A 170 11.14 -13.18 9.35
C LYS A 170 11.32 -11.82 8.65
N TRP A 171 12.12 -10.91 9.22
CA TRP A 171 12.40 -9.58 8.68
C TRP A 171 12.91 -9.54 7.23
N THR A 172 13.45 -10.65 6.72
CA THR A 172 13.91 -10.75 5.33
C THR A 172 12.78 -10.93 4.32
N ARG A 173 11.58 -11.31 4.78
CA ARG A 173 10.37 -11.53 3.97
C ARG A 173 9.28 -10.49 4.25
N VAL A 174 9.26 -9.92 5.46
CA VAL A 174 8.31 -8.88 5.87
C VAL A 174 8.79 -7.51 5.41
N SER A 175 7.88 -6.71 4.82
CA SER A 175 8.15 -5.33 4.40
C SER A 175 7.75 -4.33 5.48
N GLN A 176 8.69 -3.94 6.34
CA GLN A 176 8.54 -2.83 7.29
C GLN A 176 9.27 -1.60 6.74
N ARG A 177 8.54 -0.50 6.47
CA ARG A 177 9.11 0.74 5.92
C ARG A 177 8.70 2.00 6.68
N VAL A 178 7.45 2.05 7.12
CA VAL A 178 6.89 3.20 7.85
C VAL A 178 6.98 2.97 9.35
N ASN A 179 7.38 4.01 10.07
CA ASN A 179 7.37 4.09 11.53
C ASN A 179 6.38 5.20 11.96
N PRO A 180 5.78 5.12 13.16
CA PRO A 180 4.89 6.17 13.65
C PRO A 180 5.62 7.51 13.75
N PRO A 181 4.98 8.63 13.34
CA PRO A 181 5.59 9.94 13.36
C PRO A 181 5.91 10.38 14.81
N GLY A 182 7.00 11.13 14.97
CA GLY A 182 7.44 11.67 16.27
C GLY A 182 8.25 10.71 17.15
N PHE A 183 8.42 9.45 16.73
CA PHE A 183 9.30 8.48 17.39
C PHE A 183 10.60 8.32 16.63
#